data_AF-A0A1W9WF06-F1
#
_entry.id   AF-A0A1W9WF06-F1
#
_cell.length_a   1.000
_cell.length_b   1.000
_cell.length_c   1.000
_cell.angle_alpha   90.00
_cell.angle_beta   90.00
_cell.angle_gamma   90.00
#
_symmetry.space_group_name_H-M   'P 1'
#
loop_
_entity.id
_entity.type
_entity.pdbx_description
1 polymer ?
#
loop_
_entity_poly.entity_id
_entity_poly.type
_entity_poly.pdbx_seq_one_letter_code
_entity_poly.pdbx_strand_id
1 'polypeptide(L)'
;MEQKMSRWGVGPVFTALSVSYGLITLVLSHYLHPTFQIQAIPYLFVAILGIIFVVIGIPFFITSVVTVMRAYHADKLITGGIFGCCRHPLYASFVVFIVPGIVLLVNSWIALTVPIFMYIVARILVRQEEVYLENVFGAEYADYKKKVPCILPYGCFK
;
A
#
# COMPACT_ATOMS: atom_id res chain seq x y z
N MET A 1 25.58 17.23 -5.09
CA MET A 1 25.38 15.77 -5.19
C MET A 1 24.25 15.42 -4.25
N GLU A 2 23.08 15.05 -4.76
CA GLU A 2 21.97 14.63 -3.89
C GLU A 2 22.34 13.32 -3.19
N GLN A 3 22.03 13.23 -1.90
CA GLN A 3 22.25 12.02 -1.13
C GLN A 3 21.34 10.90 -1.66
N LYS A 4 21.93 9.73 -1.96
CA LYS A 4 21.19 8.53 -2.32
C LYS A 4 20.18 8.21 -1.21
N MET A 5 18.91 8.14 -1.57
CA MET A 5 17.84 7.84 -0.62
C MET A 5 18.10 6.47 0.03
N SER A 6 17.77 6.36 1.32
CA SER A 6 17.87 5.09 2.04
C SER A 6 17.04 4.01 1.35
N ARG A 7 17.50 2.75 1.38
CA ARG A 7 16.75 1.59 0.86
C ARG A 7 15.33 1.45 1.44
N TRP A 8 15.09 2.06 2.59
CA TRP A 8 13.80 2.05 3.27
C TRP A 8 12.89 3.23 2.90
N GLY A 9 13.42 4.23 2.19
CA GLY A 9 12.67 5.41 1.76
C GLY A 9 11.84 6.02 2.88
N VAL A 10 10.55 6.22 2.61
CA VAL A 10 9.55 6.69 3.59
C VAL A 10 8.79 5.54 4.27
N GLY A 11 9.16 4.29 3.99
CA GLY A 11 8.51 3.07 4.48
C GLY A 11 8.39 2.98 6.01
N PRO A 12 9.44 3.22 6.81
CA PRO A 12 9.36 3.16 8.27
C PRO A 12 8.34 4.15 8.86
N VAL A 13 8.30 5.38 8.34
CA VAL A 13 7.34 6.41 8.77
C VAL A 13 5.92 6.01 8.41
N PHE A 14 5.72 5.54 7.17
CA PHE A 14 4.43 5.00 6.71
C PHE A 14 3.94 3.87 7.63
N THR A 15 4.80 2.89 7.91
CA THR A 15 4.46 1.74 8.77
C THR A 15 4.14 2.19 10.19
N ALA A 16 4.94 3.07 10.80
CA ALA A 16 4.71 3.55 12.15
C ALA A 16 3.36 4.27 12.29
N LEU A 17 3.04 5.18 11.36
CA LEU A 17 1.75 5.88 11.36
C LEU A 17 0.57 4.93 11.14
N SER A 18 0.71 3.99 10.19
CA SER A 18 -0.35 3.02 9.85
C SER A 18 -0.64 2.05 10.99
N VAL A 19 0.41 1.52 11.64
CA VAL A 19 0.27 0.62 12.80
C VAL A 19 -0.33 1.37 13.98
N SER A 20 0.12 2.61 14.25
CA SER A 20 -0.42 3.42 15.34
C SER A 20 -1.92 3.66 15.17
N TYR A 21 -2.35 4.07 13.97
CA TYR A 21 -3.76 4.28 13.67
C TYR A 21 -4.56 2.96 13.72
N GLY A 22 -4.02 1.89 13.15
CA GLY A 22 -4.63 0.55 13.21
C GLY A 22 -4.87 0.08 14.63
N LEU A 23 -3.88 0.18 15.52
CA LEU A 23 -4.01 -0.17 16.94
C LEU A 23 -5.09 0.65 17.63
N ILE A 24 -5.16 1.96 17.37
CA ILE A 24 -6.23 2.81 17.91
C ILE A 24 -7.61 2.29 17.48
N THR A 25 -7.80 2.00 16.19
CA THR A 25 -9.10 1.48 15.70
C THR A 25 -9.44 0.11 16.28
N LEU A 26 -8.45 -0.76 16.47
CA LEU A 26 -8.64 -2.09 17.08
C LEU A 26 -9.02 -1.98 18.56
N VAL A 27 -8.33 -1.12 19.31
CA VAL A 27 -8.64 -0.85 20.72
C VAL A 27 -10.05 -0.28 20.86
N LEU A 28 -10.40 0.73 20.05
CA LEU A 28 -11.75 1.29 20.04
C LEU A 28 -12.82 0.25 19.69
N SER A 29 -12.56 -0.59 18.68
CA SER A 29 -13.45 -1.68 18.27
C SER A 29 -13.68 -2.69 19.40
N HIS A 30 -12.63 -3.04 20.14
CA HIS A 30 -12.71 -3.98 21.27
C HIS A 30 -13.51 -3.41 22.45
N TYR A 31 -13.19 -2.18 22.89
CA TYR A 31 -13.85 -1.58 24.06
C TYR A 31 -15.31 -1.18 23.80
N LEU A 32 -15.65 -0.82 22.57
CA LEU A 32 -17.00 -0.38 22.19
C LEU A 32 -17.78 -1.50 21.47
N HIS A 33 -17.35 -2.75 21.61
CA HIS A 33 -18.08 -3.91 21.09
C HIS A 33 -19.49 -3.99 21.72
N PRO A 34 -20.58 -4.21 20.93
CA PRO A 34 -20.62 -4.57 19.51
C PRO A 34 -20.86 -3.39 18.54
N THR A 35 -20.83 -2.14 19.01
CA THR A 35 -21.22 -0.93 18.25
C THR A 35 -20.57 -0.82 16.86
N PHE A 36 -19.32 -1.29 16.76
CA PHE A 36 -18.54 -1.20 15.52
C PHE A 36 -18.57 -2.45 14.65
N GLN A 37 -19.40 -3.45 14.94
CA GLN A 37 -19.47 -4.67 14.14
C GLN A 37 -20.23 -4.46 12.83
N ILE A 38 -19.79 -5.16 11.79
CA ILE A 38 -20.54 -5.24 10.52
C ILE A 38 -21.66 -6.26 10.71
N GLN A 39 -22.89 -5.77 10.90
CA GLN A 39 -24.07 -6.63 11.13
C GLN A 39 -24.93 -6.82 9.87
N ALA A 40 -24.71 -6.00 8.84
CA ALA A 40 -25.54 -6.02 7.63
C ALA A 40 -25.33 -7.25 6.73
N ILE A 41 -24.20 -7.95 6.86
CA ILE A 41 -23.81 -9.07 5.98
C ILE A 41 -23.33 -10.23 6.86
N PRO A 42 -23.66 -11.50 6.56
CA PRO A 42 -23.16 -12.63 7.32
C PRO A 42 -21.62 -12.67 7.32
N TYR A 43 -21.03 -12.89 8.49
CA TYR A 43 -19.58 -12.87 8.68
C TYR A 43 -18.83 -13.78 7.69
N LEU A 44 -19.41 -14.92 7.31
CA LEU A 44 -18.80 -15.83 6.34
C LEU A 44 -18.46 -15.14 5.00
N PHE A 45 -19.36 -14.32 4.46
CA PHE A 45 -19.11 -13.60 3.20
C PHE A 45 -18.03 -12.53 3.36
N VAL A 46 -18.06 -11.81 4.48
CA VAL A 46 -17.06 -10.80 4.83
C VAL A 46 -15.68 -11.45 4.99
N ALA A 47 -15.61 -12.60 5.66
CA ALA A 47 -14.38 -13.35 5.88
C ALA A 47 -13.82 -13.93 4.57
N ILE A 48 -14.66 -14.49 3.70
CA ILE A 48 -14.24 -14.97 2.37
C ILE A 48 -13.63 -13.83 1.56
N LEU A 49 -14.29 -12.67 1.52
CA LEU A 49 -13.75 -11.49 0.84
C LEU A 49 -12.42 -11.04 1.46
N GLY A 50 -12.32 -11.03 2.78
CA GLY A 50 -11.09 -10.70 3.49
C GLY A 50 -9.94 -11.64 3.14
N ILE A 51 -10.19 -12.96 3.11
CA ILE A 51 -9.21 -13.98 2.73
C ILE A 51 -8.77 -13.78 1.28
N ILE A 52 -9.69 -13.56 0.34
CA ILE A 52 -9.36 -13.31 -1.07
C ILE A 52 -8.40 -12.12 -1.19
N PHE A 53 -8.69 -11.03 -0.48
CA PHE A 53 -7.83 -9.84 -0.47
C PHE A 53 -6.43 -10.13 0.07
N VAL A 54 -6.30 -10.86 1.17
CA VAL A 54 -4.98 -11.23 1.72
C VAL A 54 -4.23 -12.16 0.78
N VAL A 55 -4.90 -13.16 0.20
CA VAL A 55 -4.31 -14.14 -0.72
C VAL A 55 -3.77 -13.47 -1.98
N ILE A 56 -4.47 -12.47 -2.53
CA ILE A 56 -4.00 -11.66 -3.67
C ILE A 56 -2.87 -10.72 -3.23
N GLY A 57 -2.98 -10.14 -2.04
CA GLY A 57 -2.02 -9.15 -1.52
C GLY A 57 -0.64 -9.72 -1.24
N ILE A 58 -0.53 -10.98 -0.79
CA ILE A 58 0.77 -11.60 -0.45
C ILE A 58 1.70 -11.72 -1.68
N PRO A 59 1.29 -12.32 -2.82
CA PRO A 59 2.11 -12.32 -4.03
C PRO A 59 2.45 -10.91 -4.53
N PHE A 60 1.48 -9.99 -4.48
CA PHE A 60 1.70 -8.59 -4.88
C PHE A 60 2.80 -7.94 -4.01
N PHE A 61 2.77 -8.16 -2.70
CA PHE A 61 3.79 -7.71 -1.76
C PHE A 61 5.16 -8.34 -2.06
N ILE A 62 5.24 -9.67 -2.17
CA ILE A 62 6.51 -10.39 -2.38
C ILE A 62 7.18 -9.92 -3.67
N THR A 63 6.44 -9.88 -4.79
CA THR A 63 6.95 -9.42 -6.08
C THR A 63 7.41 -7.96 -6.04
N SER A 64 6.68 -7.10 -5.32
CA SER A 64 7.06 -5.70 -5.11
C SER A 64 8.38 -5.57 -4.36
N VAL A 65 8.54 -6.27 -3.22
CA VAL A 65 9.78 -6.25 -2.43
C VAL A 65 10.96 -6.73 -3.26
N VAL A 66 10.82 -7.87 -3.94
CA VAL A 66 11.89 -8.43 -4.78
C VAL A 66 12.30 -7.45 -5.88
N THR A 67 11.33 -6.81 -6.53
CA THR A 67 11.59 -5.91 -7.66
C THR A 67 12.18 -4.57 -7.21
N VAL A 68 11.67 -3.97 -6.11
CA VAL A 68 12.25 -2.77 -5.48
C VAL A 68 13.71 -3.03 -5.10
N MET A 69 13.97 -4.15 -4.43
CA MET A 69 15.33 -4.48 -3.98
C MET A 69 16.28 -4.67 -5.16
N ARG A 70 15.85 -5.35 -6.23
CA ARG A 70 16.65 -5.47 -7.46
C ARG A 70 16.92 -4.12 -8.11
N ALA A 71 15.92 -3.24 -8.22
CA ALA A 71 16.06 -1.90 -8.76
C ALA A 71 17.08 -1.06 -7.97
N TYR A 72 16.96 -1.09 -6.63
CA TYR A 72 17.83 -0.34 -5.72
C TYR A 72 19.31 -0.76 -5.80
N HIS A 73 19.58 -2.06 -5.91
CA HIS A 73 20.95 -2.56 -6.06
C HIS A 73 21.54 -2.32 -7.45
N ALA A 74 20.69 -2.26 -8.48
CA ALA A 74 21.12 -2.03 -9.86
C ALA A 74 21.22 -0.55 -10.23
N ASP A 75 20.78 0.37 -9.37
CA ASP A 75 20.65 1.81 -9.67
C ASP A 75 19.88 2.07 -10.99
N LYS A 76 18.83 1.29 -11.23
CA LYS A 76 18.01 1.34 -12.45
C LYS A 76 16.55 1.62 -12.15
N LEU A 77 15.93 2.39 -13.01
CA LEU A 77 14.48 2.57 -13.02
C LEU A 77 13.82 1.30 -13.59
N ILE A 78 12.83 0.77 -12.88
CA ILE A 78 11.99 -0.35 -13.36
C ILE A 78 10.57 0.17 -13.55
N THR A 79 10.04 -0.01 -14.75
CA THR A 79 8.70 0.47 -15.14
C THR A 79 7.75 -0.65 -15.56
N GLY A 80 8.26 -1.88 -15.74
CA GLY A 80 7.51 -3.05 -16.20
C GLY A 80 7.00 -3.97 -15.08
N GLY A 81 6.22 -4.97 -15.46
CA GLY A 81 5.66 -5.96 -14.52
C GLY A 81 4.76 -5.31 -13.47
N ILE A 82 5.04 -5.59 -12.18
CA ILE A 82 4.27 -5.02 -11.07
C ILE A 82 4.34 -3.49 -11.01
N PHE A 83 5.44 -2.90 -11.49
CA PHE A 83 5.62 -1.45 -11.62
C PHE A 83 4.86 -0.87 -12.82
N GLY A 84 4.35 -1.69 -13.74
CA GLY A 84 3.38 -1.24 -14.74
C GLY A 84 1.97 -1.09 -14.16
N CYS A 85 1.68 -1.77 -13.05
CA CYS A 85 0.37 -1.74 -12.39
C CYS A 85 0.16 -0.43 -11.64
N CYS A 86 1.17 -0.03 -10.86
CA CYS A 86 1.30 1.28 -10.22
C CYS A 86 2.76 1.55 -9.87
N ARG A 87 3.09 2.81 -9.58
CA ARG A 87 4.47 3.25 -9.27
C ARG A 87 4.98 2.80 -7.91
N HIS A 88 4.06 2.62 -6.96
CA HIS A 88 4.37 2.26 -5.58
C HIS A 88 3.68 0.94 -5.20
N PRO A 89 4.00 -0.19 -5.86
CA PRO A 89 3.27 -1.44 -5.70
C PRO A 89 3.43 -2.06 -4.31
N LEU A 90 4.55 -1.80 -3.63
CA LEU A 90 4.75 -2.18 -2.23
C LEU A 90 3.74 -1.51 -1.29
N TYR A 91 3.43 -0.23 -1.52
CA TYR A 91 2.41 0.47 -0.74
C TYR A 91 1.01 -0.01 -1.13
N ALA A 92 0.78 -0.25 -2.43
CA ALA A 92 -0.47 -0.78 -2.94
C ALA A 92 -0.82 -2.15 -2.34
N SER A 93 0.15 -3.04 -2.13
CA SER A 93 -0.09 -4.36 -1.52
C SER A 93 -0.75 -4.24 -0.14
N PHE A 94 -0.32 -3.28 0.67
CA PHE A 94 -0.90 -3.03 1.98
C PHE A 94 -2.22 -2.26 1.90
N VAL A 95 -2.23 -1.14 1.16
CA VAL A 95 -3.36 -0.20 1.09
C VAL A 95 -4.59 -0.83 0.44
N VAL A 96 -4.41 -1.62 -0.62
CA VAL A 96 -5.51 -2.13 -1.47
C VAL A 96 -5.88 -3.56 -1.14
N PHE A 97 -4.93 -4.39 -0.68
CA PHE A 97 -5.15 -5.82 -0.52
C PHE A 97 -5.05 -6.28 0.94
N ILE A 98 -3.85 -6.26 1.52
CA ILE A 98 -3.59 -6.92 2.81
C ILE A 98 -4.39 -6.28 3.96
N VAL A 99 -4.32 -4.96 4.12
CA VAL A 99 -4.97 -4.30 5.27
C VAL A 99 -6.49 -4.30 5.13
N PRO A 100 -7.10 -3.99 3.96
CA PRO A 100 -8.53 -4.21 3.77
C PRO A 100 -8.95 -5.65 4.11
N GLY A 101 -8.16 -6.65 3.69
CA GLY A 101 -8.45 -8.05 3.99
C GLY A 101 -8.44 -8.36 5.49
N ILE A 102 -7.43 -7.89 6.23
CA ILE A 102 -7.33 -8.03 7.69
C ILE A 102 -8.51 -7.33 8.38
N VAL A 103 -8.85 -6.12 7.96
CA VAL A 103 -9.95 -5.34 8.54
C VAL A 103 -11.30 -6.04 8.36
N LEU A 104 -11.55 -6.64 7.19
CA LEU A 104 -12.75 -7.44 6.96
C LEU A 104 -12.82 -8.65 7.91
N LEU A 105 -11.67 -9.30 8.17
CA LEU A 105 -11.61 -10.44 9.11
C LEU A 105 -11.85 -10.03 10.58
N VAL A 106 -11.45 -8.82 10.95
CA VAL A 106 -11.75 -8.20 12.26
C VAL A 106 -13.24 -7.90 12.42
N ASN A 107 -14.00 -7.87 11.32
CA ASN A 107 -15.45 -7.63 11.29
C ASN A 107 -15.86 -6.28 11.89
N SER A 108 -15.07 -5.22 11.64
CA SER A 108 -15.32 -3.91 12.22
C SER A 108 -15.37 -2.79 11.19
N TRP A 109 -16.48 -2.05 11.15
CA TRP A 109 -16.64 -0.97 10.17
C TRP A 109 -15.75 0.23 10.46
N ILE A 110 -15.43 0.52 11.73
CA ILE A 110 -14.48 1.60 12.07
C ILE A 110 -13.08 1.26 11.57
N ALA A 111 -12.70 -0.02 11.57
CA ALA A 111 -11.39 -0.44 11.05
C ALA A 111 -11.29 -0.26 9.52
N LEU A 112 -12.39 -0.10 8.78
CA LEU A 112 -12.38 0.24 7.34
C LEU A 112 -11.82 1.63 7.05
N THR A 113 -11.67 2.49 8.07
CA THR A 113 -10.96 3.77 7.90
C THR A 113 -9.45 3.59 7.79
N VAL A 114 -8.89 2.45 8.22
CA VAL A 114 -7.44 2.21 8.22
C VAL A 114 -6.87 2.21 6.79
N PRO A 115 -7.42 1.46 5.81
CA PRO A 115 -6.96 1.55 4.42
C PRO A 115 -7.06 2.96 3.83
N ILE A 116 -8.10 3.73 4.17
CA ILE A 116 -8.29 5.11 3.70
C ILE A 116 -7.19 6.01 4.26
N PHE A 117 -6.92 5.91 5.56
CA PHE A 117 -5.82 6.61 6.22
C PHE A 117 -4.48 6.25 5.59
N MET A 118 -4.20 4.96 5.41
CA MET A 118 -2.96 4.48 4.78
C MET A 118 -2.81 5.03 3.36
N TYR A 119 -3.88 5.08 2.57
CA TYR A 119 -3.84 5.67 1.23
C TYR A 119 -3.41 7.14 1.27
N ILE A 120 -4.01 7.94 2.16
CA ILE A 120 -3.68 9.36 2.30
C ILE A 120 -2.22 9.54 2.72
N VAL A 121 -1.78 8.82 3.76
CA VAL A 121 -0.40 8.88 4.26
C VAL A 121 0.59 8.46 3.17
N ALA A 122 0.33 7.36 2.47
CA ALA A 122 1.16 6.90 1.38
C ALA A 122 1.26 7.96 0.28
N ARG A 123 0.14 8.57 -0.16
CA ARG A 123 0.15 9.62 -1.19
C ARG A 123 0.98 10.84 -0.82
N ILE A 124 1.01 11.21 0.47
CA ILE A 124 1.81 12.32 0.96
C ILE A 124 3.29 11.94 1.00
N LEU A 125 3.61 10.79 1.58
CA LEU A 125 4.99 10.38 1.83
C LEU A 125 5.73 10.01 0.54
N VAL A 126 5.09 9.27 -0.38
CA VAL A 126 5.72 8.84 -1.63
C VAL A 126 6.12 10.02 -2.52
N ARG A 127 5.56 11.22 -2.31
CA ARG A 127 5.99 12.42 -3.04
C ARG A 127 7.48 12.70 -2.85
N GLN A 128 8.06 12.38 -1.69
CA GLN A 128 9.50 12.52 -1.45
C GLN A 128 10.30 11.53 -2.29
N GLU A 129 9.80 10.29 -2.40
CA GLU A 129 10.41 9.27 -3.27
C GLU A 129 10.29 9.67 -4.75
N GLU A 130 9.14 10.21 -5.18
CA GLU A 130 8.94 10.65 -6.55
C GLU A 130 9.88 11.81 -6.92
N VAL A 131 10.12 12.77 -6.02
CA VAL A 131 11.07 13.87 -6.24
C VAL A 131 12.49 13.33 -6.39
N TYR A 132 12.90 12.40 -5.53
CA TYR A 132 14.19 11.73 -5.65
C TYR A 132 14.34 11.00 -7.01
N LEU A 133 13.30 10.25 -7.42
CA LEU A 133 13.30 9.53 -8.70
C LEU A 133 13.32 10.49 -9.91
N GLU A 134 12.63 11.62 -9.83
CA GLU A 134 12.67 12.69 -10.85
C GLU A 134 14.08 13.26 -10.98
N ASN A 135 14.79 13.48 -9.87
CA ASN A 135 16.16 14.01 -9.90
C ASN A 135 17.18 12.99 -10.41
N VAL A 136 17.01 11.71 -10.10
CA VAL A 136 17.95 10.64 -10.50
C VAL A 136 17.75 10.21 -11.96
N PHE A 137 16.49 10.03 -12.40
CA PHE A 137 16.16 9.44 -13.70
C PHE A 137 15.56 10.45 -14.70
N GLY A 138 15.28 11.68 -14.28
CA GLY A 138 14.88 12.78 -15.15
C GLY A 138 13.68 12.45 -16.05
N ALA A 139 13.88 12.62 -17.35
CA ALA A 139 12.83 12.44 -18.36
C ALA A 139 12.24 11.02 -18.38
N GLU A 140 13.04 9.98 -18.10
CA GLU A 140 12.58 8.59 -18.10
C GLU A 140 11.49 8.38 -17.04
N TYR A 141 11.72 8.90 -15.84
CA TYR A 141 10.74 8.84 -14.76
C TYR A 141 9.53 9.74 -15.01
N ALA A 142 9.74 10.93 -15.60
CA ALA A 142 8.64 11.82 -15.96
C ALA A 142 7.66 11.17 -16.95
N ASP A 143 8.17 10.43 -17.94
CA ASP A 143 7.34 9.71 -18.91
C ASP A 143 6.65 8.48 -18.32
N TYR A 144 7.33 7.77 -17.42
CA TYR A 144 6.72 6.71 -16.62
C TYR A 144 5.56 7.22 -15.76
N LYS A 145 5.76 8.36 -15.07
CA LYS A 145 4.78 9.01 -14.19
C LYS A 145 3.50 9.43 -14.91
N LYS A 146 3.56 9.77 -16.20
CA LYS A 146 2.37 10.09 -17.01
C LYS A 146 1.52 8.86 -17.34
N LYS A 147 2.13 7.68 -17.44
CA LYS A 147 1.48 6.46 -17.98
C LYS A 147 0.87 5.58 -16.88
N VAL A 148 1.58 5.48 -15.75
CA VAL A 148 1.30 4.51 -14.69
C VAL A 148 0.75 5.22 -13.46
N PRO A 149 -0.31 4.73 -12.78
CA PRO A 149 -0.87 5.36 -11.59
C PRO A 149 0.05 5.30 -10.37
N CYS A 150 -0.13 6.18 -9.39
CA CYS A 150 0.73 6.27 -8.21
C CYS A 150 0.62 5.01 -7.31
N ILE A 151 -0.55 4.76 -6.72
CA ILE A 151 -0.78 3.67 -5.75
C ILE A 151 -1.81 2.66 -6.24
N LEU A 152 -2.97 3.12 -6.72
CA LEU A 152 -4.04 2.21 -7.14
C LEU A 152 -3.58 1.38 -8.35
N PRO A 153 -3.54 0.05 -8.27
CA PRO A 153 -2.85 -0.81 -9.24
C PRO A 153 -3.68 -1.08 -10.50
N TYR A 154 -4.46 -0.12 -11.00
CA TYR A 154 -5.30 -0.32 -12.19
C TYR A 154 -4.52 -0.24 -13.51
N GLY A 155 -3.23 0.11 -13.48
CA GLY A 155 -2.38 0.14 -14.68
C GLY A 155 -2.16 -1.24 -15.30
N CYS A 156 -2.42 -2.33 -14.56
CA CYS A 156 -2.33 -3.69 -15.10
C CYS A 156 -3.40 -4.04 -16.13
N PHE A 157 -4.46 -3.23 -16.22
CA PHE A 157 -5.61 -3.45 -17.11
C PHE A 157 -5.58 -2.56 -18.37
N LYS A 158 -4.51 -1.78 -18.56
CA LYS A 158 -4.27 -1.02 -19.80
C LYS A 158 -3.47 -1.87 -20.79
#